data_AF-A0A2P5ASX5-F1
#
_entry.id   AF-A0A2P5ASX5-F1
#
_cell.length_a   1.000
_cell.length_b   1.000
_cell.length_c   1.000
_cell.angle_alpha   90.00
_cell.angle_beta   90.00
_cell.angle_gamma   90.00
#
_symmetry.space_group_name_H-M   'P 1'
#
loop_
_entity.id
_entity.type
_entity.pdbx_description
1 polymer ?
#
loop_
_entity_poly.entity_id
_entity_poly.type
_entity_poly.pdbx_seq_one_letter_code
_entity_poly.pdbx_strand_id
1 'polypeptide(L)'
;MDVKEMFKRFLFALLLVYFALVVVVMGQDQSGFISIDCGRLPKNSTYSESSTGLKYISDEPFIQSGVSKSILAEYKSTLQDQVAYVRSFPQGIRNCYRINVTIGIRYLVRATFLYGNYDGLNQLPEFDLHFGVNFWDTVKFDSVVISNRKEVIHIPLKDNVQVCLLNTGSGTPFISALELRPLKNTTYVTPYGSLSLLLRADIGSTINGRPAISRTHERTHIIQWVNSKLANGDIESIVEPKLEGDFETNSVWKAVELAMACVSRISTKRPTMSQVVTELKDCLAAEIARRNNSRLTDQSIVTDSVDEVLSIAMTTELSPFAR
;
A
#
# COMPACT_ATOMS: atom_id res chain seq x y z
N MET A 1 0.11 -45.85 -14.48
CA MET A 1 0.47 -44.66 -13.69
C MET A 1 0.59 -45.10 -12.24
N ASP A 2 1.79 -45.02 -11.68
CA ASP A 2 2.13 -45.61 -10.37
C ASP A 2 1.33 -44.93 -9.23
N VAL A 3 0.72 -45.72 -8.35
CA VAL A 3 -0.09 -45.25 -7.21
C VAL A 3 0.72 -44.32 -6.30
N LYS A 4 2.03 -44.57 -6.20
CA LYS A 4 2.97 -43.76 -5.43
C LYS A 4 3.14 -42.36 -6.01
N GLU A 5 3.11 -42.24 -7.33
CA GLU A 5 3.25 -40.97 -8.06
C GLU A 5 1.95 -40.15 -8.00
N MET A 6 0.79 -40.82 -8.06
CA MET A 6 -0.52 -40.20 -7.82
C MET A 6 -0.63 -39.62 -6.41
N PHE A 7 -0.15 -40.35 -5.40
CA PHE A 7 -0.19 -39.92 -4.01
C PHE A 7 0.73 -38.71 -3.74
N LYS A 8 1.91 -38.67 -4.36
CA LYS A 8 2.82 -37.51 -4.31
C LYS A 8 2.20 -36.26 -4.94
N ARG A 9 1.59 -36.39 -6.13
CA ARG A 9 0.91 -35.28 -6.81
C ARG A 9 -0.28 -34.75 -6.01
N PHE A 10 -1.03 -35.64 -5.36
CA PHE A 10 -2.15 -35.27 -4.49
C PHE A 10 -1.68 -34.51 -3.23
N LEU A 11 -0.62 -34.99 -2.56
CA LEU A 11 -0.02 -34.29 -1.42
C LEU A 11 0.55 -32.92 -1.80
N PHE A 12 1.20 -32.82 -2.96
CA PHE A 12 1.73 -31.55 -3.47
C PHE A 12 0.60 -30.54 -3.77
N ALA A 13 -0.51 -31.00 -4.39
CA ALA A 13 -1.68 -30.16 -4.61
C ALA A 13 -2.31 -29.68 -3.30
N LEU A 14 -2.41 -30.54 -2.29
CA LEU A 14 -2.89 -30.16 -0.95
C LEU A 14 -1.97 -29.14 -0.28
N LEU A 15 -0.65 -29.28 -0.41
CA LEU A 15 0.33 -28.32 0.10
C LEU A 15 0.23 -26.96 -0.61
N LEU A 16 0.02 -26.94 -1.93
CA LEU A 16 -0.19 -25.71 -2.68
C LEU A 16 -1.49 -25.01 -2.29
N VAL A 17 -2.59 -25.76 -2.11
CA VAL A 17 -3.86 -25.21 -1.63
C VAL A 17 -3.73 -24.68 -0.21
N TYR A 18 -3.04 -25.40 0.67
CA TYR A 18 -2.75 -24.95 2.03
C TYR A 18 -1.89 -23.68 2.03
N PHE A 19 -0.84 -23.63 1.22
CA PHE A 19 0.02 -22.45 1.08
C PHE A 19 -0.77 -21.25 0.54
N ALA A 20 -1.60 -21.44 -0.48
CA ALA A 20 -2.49 -20.40 -1.00
C ALA A 20 -3.48 -19.91 0.07
N LEU A 21 -4.05 -20.80 0.89
CA LEU A 21 -4.90 -20.44 2.02
C LEU A 21 -4.14 -19.63 3.08
N VAL A 22 -2.92 -20.03 3.44
CA VAL A 22 -2.08 -19.28 4.40
C VAL A 22 -1.72 -17.90 3.85
N VAL A 23 -1.38 -17.78 2.56
CA VAL A 23 -1.09 -16.50 1.91
C VAL A 23 -2.32 -15.59 1.93
N VAL A 24 -3.52 -16.13 1.64
CA VAL A 24 -4.78 -15.38 1.75
C VAL A 24 -5.05 -14.95 3.19
N VAL A 25 -4.84 -15.82 4.18
CA VAL A 25 -5.06 -15.49 5.60
C VAL A 25 -4.09 -14.40 6.09
N MET A 26 -2.81 -14.46 5.72
CA MET A 26 -1.83 -13.42 6.06
C MET A 26 -2.10 -12.09 5.35
N GLY A 27 -2.66 -12.11 4.13
CA GLY A 27 -3.09 -10.90 3.42
C GLY A 27 -4.29 -10.21 4.07
N GLN A 28 -5.08 -10.92 4.89
CA GLN A 28 -6.24 -10.36 5.61
C GLN A 28 -5.91 -9.77 6.99
N ASP A 29 -4.64 -9.79 7.43
CA ASP A 29 -4.28 -9.30 8.75
C ASP A 29 -4.37 -7.77 8.84
N GLN A 30 -5.53 -7.29 9.32
CA GLN A 30 -5.79 -5.88 9.65
C GLN A 30 -5.60 -5.62 11.16
N SER A 31 -4.85 -6.46 11.87
CA SER A 31 -4.66 -6.31 13.31
C SER A 31 -4.03 -4.96 13.66
N GLY A 32 -4.67 -4.24 14.59
CA GLY A 32 -4.23 -2.92 15.02
C GLY A 32 -4.45 -1.79 14.01
N PHE A 33 -5.08 -2.06 12.85
CA PHE A 33 -5.46 -1.03 11.89
C PHE A 33 -6.59 -0.17 12.45
N ILE A 34 -6.46 1.15 12.29
CA ILE A 34 -7.52 2.11 12.62
C ILE A 34 -7.85 2.84 11.32
N SER A 35 -9.06 2.67 10.78
CA SER A 35 -9.52 3.40 9.61
C SER A 35 -10.82 4.13 9.95
N ILE A 36 -10.77 5.45 9.96
CA ILE A 36 -11.86 6.34 10.38
C ILE A 36 -12.40 7.07 9.15
N ASP A 37 -13.69 6.92 8.89
CA ASP A 37 -14.44 7.61 7.84
C ASP A 37 -15.13 8.85 8.44
N CYS A 38 -14.69 10.02 8.00
CA CYS A 38 -15.01 11.29 8.63
C CYS A 38 -16.30 11.89 8.09
N GLY A 39 -17.27 12.12 8.97
CA GLY A 39 -18.58 12.65 8.60
C GLY A 39 -19.55 11.61 8.05
N ARG A 40 -19.19 10.33 8.07
CA ARG A 40 -20.01 9.21 7.59
C ARG A 40 -21.39 9.17 8.27
N LEU A 41 -22.42 8.85 7.49
CA LEU A 41 -23.79 8.62 7.96
C LEU A 41 -24.33 7.24 7.56
N PRO A 42 -25.01 6.49 8.44
CA PRO A 42 -25.39 6.88 9.80
C PRO A 42 -24.19 6.92 10.74
N LYS A 43 -24.31 7.68 11.82
CA LYS A 43 -23.31 7.76 12.89
C LYS A 43 -23.09 6.37 13.51
N ASN A 44 -21.88 6.10 14.00
CA ASN A 44 -21.50 4.79 14.57
C ASN A 44 -21.62 3.62 13.59
N SER A 45 -21.63 3.90 12.28
CA SER A 45 -21.62 2.86 11.26
C SER A 45 -20.23 2.24 11.11
N THR A 46 -20.22 1.03 10.59
CA THR A 46 -19.02 0.28 10.23
C THR A 46 -19.26 -0.41 8.90
N TYR A 47 -18.26 -0.43 8.03
CA TYR A 47 -18.34 -1.11 6.73
C TYR A 47 -16.96 -1.54 6.27
N SER A 48 -16.92 -2.37 5.23
CA SER A 48 -15.69 -2.74 4.54
C SER A 48 -15.70 -2.08 3.17
N GLU A 49 -14.66 -1.30 2.86
CA GLU A 49 -14.57 -0.62 1.58
C GLU A 49 -14.34 -1.63 0.45
N SER A 50 -15.21 -1.59 -0.55
CA SER A 50 -15.32 -2.57 -1.62
C SER A 50 -14.02 -2.73 -2.42
N SER A 51 -13.33 -1.63 -2.73
CA SER A 51 -12.14 -1.65 -3.57
C SER A 51 -10.89 -2.16 -2.84
N THR A 52 -10.80 -1.94 -1.52
CA THR A 52 -9.59 -2.23 -0.73
C THR A 52 -9.75 -3.40 0.23
N GLY A 53 -10.98 -3.74 0.63
CA GLY A 53 -11.28 -4.68 1.71
C GLY A 53 -11.02 -4.12 3.12
N LEU A 54 -10.65 -2.84 3.26
CA LEU A 54 -10.34 -2.23 4.55
C LEU A 54 -11.62 -1.97 5.35
N LYS A 55 -11.60 -2.32 6.63
CA LYS A 55 -12.70 -1.98 7.53
C LYS A 55 -12.59 -0.53 7.99
N TYR A 56 -13.67 0.22 7.80
CA TYR A 56 -13.83 1.61 8.23
C TYR A 56 -14.92 1.73 9.29
N ILE A 57 -14.69 2.64 10.24
CA ILE A 57 -15.66 3.03 11.27
C ILE A 57 -15.95 4.52 11.17
N SER A 58 -17.16 4.93 11.55
CA SER A 58 -17.53 6.34 11.66
C SER A 58 -16.64 7.08 12.67
N ASP A 59 -16.36 8.35 12.37
CA ASP A 59 -15.54 9.25 13.17
C ASP A 59 -16.16 9.77 14.46
N GLU A 60 -17.47 9.57 14.65
CA GLU A 60 -18.25 10.10 15.77
C GLU A 60 -17.62 9.88 17.17
N PRO A 61 -17.00 8.72 17.49
CA PRO A 61 -16.38 8.51 18.80
C PRO A 61 -15.08 9.30 19.04
N PHE A 62 -14.49 9.88 17.99
CA PHE A 62 -13.13 10.43 18.01
C PHE A 62 -13.09 11.96 17.94
N ILE A 63 -14.24 12.62 17.79
CA ILE A 63 -14.38 14.06 17.59
C ILE A 63 -15.56 14.61 18.38
N GLN A 64 -15.48 15.87 18.80
CA GLN A 64 -16.52 16.52 19.61
C GLN A 64 -17.33 17.57 18.84
N SER A 65 -16.86 18.00 17.67
CA SER A 65 -17.41 19.10 16.89
C SER A 65 -17.43 18.78 15.39
N GLY A 66 -17.99 19.70 14.61
CA GLY A 66 -18.03 19.60 13.16
C GLY A 66 -19.31 18.95 12.63
N VAL A 67 -19.57 19.21 11.35
CA VAL A 67 -20.81 18.85 10.67
C VAL A 67 -20.50 17.84 9.57
N SER A 68 -21.24 16.74 9.55
CA SER A 68 -21.20 15.76 8.46
C SER A 68 -21.73 16.39 7.17
N LYS A 69 -20.95 16.31 6.10
CA LYS A 69 -21.32 16.77 4.77
C LYS A 69 -21.06 15.67 3.74
N SER A 70 -21.86 15.66 2.70
CA SER A 70 -21.71 14.78 1.55
C SER A 70 -21.04 15.55 0.42
N ILE A 71 -20.13 14.92 -0.31
CA ILE A 71 -19.68 15.46 -1.60
C ILE A 71 -20.82 15.39 -2.64
N LEU A 72 -20.63 16.06 -3.79
CA LEU A 72 -21.57 15.97 -4.90
C LEU A 72 -21.72 14.55 -5.44
N ALA A 73 -22.96 14.18 -5.79
CA ALA A 73 -23.32 12.83 -6.20
C ALA A 73 -22.57 12.36 -7.48
N GLU A 74 -22.29 13.28 -8.40
CA GLU A 74 -21.57 13.01 -9.65
C GLU A 74 -20.15 12.47 -9.44
N TYR A 75 -19.51 12.79 -8.31
CA TYR A 75 -18.17 12.32 -8.00
C TYR A 75 -18.15 10.98 -7.28
N LYS A 76 -19.21 10.62 -6.56
CA LYS A 76 -19.22 9.44 -5.68
C LYS A 76 -19.04 8.11 -6.43
N SER A 77 -19.55 8.00 -7.65
CA SER A 77 -19.54 6.75 -8.41
C SER A 77 -18.14 6.27 -8.82
N THR A 78 -17.15 7.15 -8.84
CA THR A 78 -15.78 6.85 -9.29
C THR A 78 -14.77 6.81 -8.14
N LEU A 79 -15.18 7.21 -6.93
CA LEU A 79 -14.33 7.36 -5.77
C LEU A 79 -14.56 6.22 -4.76
N GLN A 80 -13.61 6.04 -3.86
CA GLN A 80 -13.74 5.08 -2.77
C GLN A 80 -14.72 5.63 -1.70
N ASP A 81 -15.40 4.73 -0.99
CA ASP A 81 -16.48 5.13 -0.07
C ASP A 81 -16.03 6.09 1.04
N GLN A 82 -14.79 5.94 1.54
CA GLN A 82 -14.27 6.75 2.66
C GLN A 82 -13.99 8.21 2.31
N VAL A 83 -14.18 8.61 1.05
CA VAL A 83 -14.12 10.01 0.62
C VAL A 83 -15.47 10.56 0.16
N ALA A 84 -16.54 9.77 0.26
CA ALA A 84 -17.89 10.20 -0.13
C ALA A 84 -18.54 11.17 0.87
N TYR A 85 -18.01 11.22 2.10
CA TYR A 85 -18.41 12.13 3.16
C TYR A 85 -17.19 12.87 3.69
N VAL A 86 -17.45 14.02 4.31
CA VAL A 86 -16.45 14.79 5.03
C VAL A 86 -17.01 15.28 6.36
N ARG A 87 -16.14 15.38 7.36
CA ARG A 87 -16.40 16.18 8.56
C ARG A 87 -15.88 17.58 8.32
N SER A 88 -16.79 18.56 8.30
CA SER A 88 -16.48 19.98 8.07
C SER A 88 -16.51 20.77 9.39
N PHE A 89 -15.58 21.71 9.57
CA PHE A 89 -15.42 22.50 10.78
C PHE A 89 -15.60 24.00 10.51
N PRO A 90 -16.85 24.47 10.31
CA PRO A 90 -17.13 25.89 10.03
C PRO A 90 -16.92 26.80 11.25
N GLN A 91 -16.80 26.21 12.45
CA GLN A 91 -16.63 26.93 13.71
C GLN A 91 -15.34 26.47 14.41
N GLY A 92 -14.77 27.39 15.18
CA GLY A 92 -13.55 27.16 15.94
C GLY A 92 -12.28 27.32 15.11
N ILE A 93 -11.22 27.79 15.77
CA ILE A 93 -9.90 27.98 15.15
C ILE A 93 -9.16 26.64 15.07
N ARG A 94 -9.39 25.72 16.01
CA ARG A 94 -8.68 24.45 16.13
C ARG A 94 -9.65 23.33 16.48
N ASN A 95 -9.73 22.33 15.62
CA ASN A 95 -10.60 21.16 15.80
C ASN A 95 -9.76 19.90 15.75
N CYS A 96 -9.82 19.05 16.79
CA CYS A 96 -8.90 17.93 16.98
C CYS A 96 -9.61 16.60 17.14
N TYR A 97 -9.18 15.61 16.37
CA TYR A 97 -9.45 14.21 16.65
C TYR A 97 -8.61 13.74 17.82
N ARG A 98 -9.19 12.87 18.65
CA ARG A 98 -8.45 12.12 19.69
C ARG A 98 -8.60 10.64 19.41
N ILE A 99 -7.47 9.98 19.17
CA ILE A 99 -7.44 8.59 18.71
C ILE A 99 -6.60 7.79 19.68
N ASN A 100 -7.17 6.71 20.20
CA ASN A 100 -6.46 5.81 21.10
C ASN A 100 -5.46 4.97 20.30
N VAL A 101 -4.23 4.86 20.81
CA VAL A 101 -3.13 4.14 20.20
C VAL A 101 -2.33 3.39 21.26
N THR A 102 -1.52 2.42 20.83
CA THR A 102 -0.62 1.72 21.75
C THR A 102 0.69 2.49 21.89
N ILE A 103 1.10 2.78 23.12
CA ILE A 103 2.35 3.48 23.44
C ILE A 103 3.54 2.69 22.87
N GLY A 104 4.51 3.39 22.27
CA GLY A 104 5.75 2.76 21.78
C GLY A 104 5.61 1.96 20.47
N ILE A 105 4.41 1.79 19.94
CA ILE A 105 4.21 1.23 18.59
C ILE A 105 4.38 2.34 17.56
N ARG A 106 5.21 2.09 16.55
CA ARG A 106 5.36 3.02 15.41
C ARG A 106 4.11 2.98 14.53
N TYR A 107 3.54 4.14 14.23
CA TYR A 107 2.39 4.26 13.32
C TYR A 107 2.74 5.11 12.10
N LEU A 108 2.32 4.65 10.92
CA LEU A 108 2.04 5.53 9.78
C LEU A 108 0.63 6.10 9.98
N VAL A 109 0.54 7.41 10.14
CA VAL A 109 -0.72 8.15 10.21
C VAL A 109 -0.94 8.87 8.88
N ARG A 110 -2.11 8.68 8.29
CA ARG A 110 -2.52 9.32 7.04
C ARG A 110 -3.83 10.06 7.20
N ALA A 111 -3.83 11.34 6.85
CA ALA A 111 -5.05 12.14 6.70
C ALA A 111 -5.35 12.31 5.20
N THR A 112 -6.60 12.04 4.81
CA THR A 112 -7.07 12.18 3.43
C THR A 112 -8.14 13.26 3.34
N PHE A 113 -8.01 14.10 2.31
CA PHE A 113 -8.86 15.24 2.05
C PHE A 113 -9.34 15.22 0.60
N LEU A 114 -10.64 15.14 0.37
CA LEU A 114 -11.26 15.32 -0.94
C LEU A 114 -12.39 16.35 -0.82
N TYR A 115 -12.26 17.46 -1.54
CA TYR A 115 -13.21 18.56 -1.43
C TYR A 115 -14.59 18.19 -1.99
N GLY A 116 -14.64 17.68 -3.22
CA GLY A 116 -15.87 17.18 -3.86
C GLY A 116 -17.03 18.18 -3.87
N ASN A 117 -16.73 19.48 -3.74
CA ASN A 117 -17.68 20.58 -3.59
C ASN A 117 -18.75 20.32 -2.52
N TYR A 118 -18.35 19.78 -1.37
CA TYR A 118 -19.26 19.36 -0.30
C TYR A 118 -20.12 20.51 0.28
N ASP A 119 -19.67 21.75 0.14
CA ASP A 119 -20.33 22.96 0.64
C ASP A 119 -21.06 23.75 -0.46
N GLY A 120 -20.94 23.36 -1.73
CA GLY A 120 -21.57 24.01 -2.87
C GLY A 120 -20.95 25.36 -3.25
N LEU A 121 -19.82 25.77 -2.64
CA LEU A 121 -19.18 27.05 -2.91
C LEU A 121 -18.24 27.02 -4.10
N ASN A 122 -17.79 25.82 -4.49
CA ASN A 122 -16.78 25.59 -5.52
C ASN A 122 -15.50 26.42 -5.31
N GLN A 123 -15.13 26.63 -4.04
CA GLN A 123 -13.95 27.37 -3.63
C GLN A 123 -13.05 26.45 -2.80
N LEU A 124 -11.86 26.18 -3.32
CA LEU A 124 -10.89 25.30 -2.66
C LEU A 124 -10.36 25.97 -1.39
N PRO A 125 -10.54 25.35 -0.20
CA PRO A 125 -10.06 25.94 1.04
C PRO A 125 -8.57 25.65 1.27
N GLU A 126 -7.94 26.46 2.12
CA GLU A 126 -6.60 26.22 2.63
C GLU A 126 -6.62 26.29 4.16
N PHE A 127 -5.95 25.36 4.82
CA PHE A 127 -5.90 25.26 6.28
C PHE A 127 -4.70 24.44 6.74
N ASP A 128 -4.34 24.57 8.01
CA ASP A 128 -3.18 23.87 8.56
C ASP A 128 -3.56 22.57 9.26
N LEU A 129 -2.71 21.58 9.12
CA LEU A 129 -2.78 20.29 9.80
C LEU A 129 -1.69 20.20 10.85
N HIS A 130 -2.05 19.75 12.04
CA HIS A 130 -1.14 19.57 13.16
C HIS A 130 -1.25 18.15 13.72
N PHE A 131 -0.11 17.62 14.16
CA PHE A 131 -0.03 16.37 14.90
C PHE A 131 0.35 16.66 16.35
N GLY A 132 -0.63 16.57 17.25
CA GLY A 132 -0.52 17.12 18.59
C GLY A 132 -0.30 18.64 18.53
N VAL A 133 0.74 19.13 19.20
CA VAL A 133 1.13 20.55 19.18
C VAL A 133 1.99 20.91 17.97
N ASN A 134 2.50 19.93 17.23
CA ASN A 134 3.46 20.15 16.15
C ASN A 134 2.75 20.45 14.83
N PHE A 135 3.26 21.44 14.10
CA PHE A 135 2.87 21.67 12.71
C PHE A 135 3.23 20.42 11.89
N TRP A 136 2.26 19.92 11.14
CA TRP A 136 2.45 18.78 10.25
C TRP A 136 2.59 19.26 8.81
N ASP A 137 1.59 19.96 8.29
CA ASP A 137 1.60 20.47 6.92
C ASP A 137 0.46 21.47 6.69
N THR A 138 0.50 22.20 5.57
CA THR A 138 -0.64 22.96 5.05
C THR A 138 -1.38 22.12 4.01
N VAL A 139 -2.70 22.06 4.14
CA VAL A 139 -3.59 21.37 3.19
C VAL A 139 -4.02 22.36 2.13
N LYS A 140 -3.55 22.14 0.89
CA LYS A 140 -3.91 22.90 -0.31
C LYS A 140 -4.43 21.95 -1.38
N PHE A 141 -5.35 22.39 -2.22
CA PHE A 141 -5.96 21.54 -3.24
C PHE A 141 -5.69 22.09 -4.63
N ASP A 142 -5.32 21.20 -5.55
CA ASP A 142 -5.17 21.54 -6.97
C ASP A 142 -6.46 21.24 -7.77
N SER A 143 -7.39 20.49 -7.18
CA SER A 143 -8.60 20.02 -7.85
C SER A 143 -9.71 19.70 -6.85
N VAL A 144 -10.96 19.76 -7.33
CA VAL A 144 -12.17 19.40 -6.57
C VAL A 144 -12.26 17.89 -6.32
N VAL A 145 -11.73 17.06 -7.22
CA VAL A 145 -11.93 15.59 -7.20
C VAL A 145 -10.69 14.78 -6.85
N ILE A 146 -9.51 15.42 -6.77
CA ILE A 146 -8.26 14.73 -6.43
C ILE A 146 -8.09 14.76 -4.92
N SER A 147 -7.89 13.58 -4.32
CA SER A 147 -7.59 13.47 -2.89
C SER A 147 -6.19 14.03 -2.59
N ASN A 148 -6.10 15.01 -1.70
CA ASN A 148 -4.84 15.36 -1.04
C ASN A 148 -4.61 14.41 0.15
N ARG A 149 -3.43 13.79 0.23
CA ARG A 149 -3.05 12.89 1.31
C ARG A 149 -1.82 13.42 2.02
N LYS A 150 -1.90 13.53 3.34
CA LYS A 150 -0.78 13.88 4.21
C LYS A 150 -0.41 12.68 5.06
N GLU A 151 0.89 12.42 5.19
CA GLU A 151 1.40 11.26 5.93
C GLU A 151 2.48 11.68 6.93
N VAL A 152 2.43 11.07 8.12
CA VAL A 152 3.46 11.20 9.16
C VAL A 152 3.69 9.85 9.80
N ILE A 153 4.96 9.53 10.08
CA ILE A 153 5.35 8.38 10.88
C ILE A 153 5.71 8.87 12.27
N HIS A 154 5.09 8.30 13.29
CA HIS A 154 5.29 8.72 14.68
C HIS A 154 5.27 7.53 15.64
N ILE A 155 6.06 7.62 16.71
CA ILE A 155 6.00 6.72 17.86
C ILE A 155 5.37 7.51 19.02
N PRO A 156 4.14 7.18 19.43
CA PRO A 156 3.43 7.91 20.47
C PRO A 156 3.99 7.61 21.86
N LEU A 157 4.16 8.68 22.65
CA LEU A 157 4.57 8.62 24.06
C LEU A 157 3.39 8.50 25.02
N LYS A 158 2.16 8.55 24.51
CA LYS A 158 0.90 8.47 25.24
C LYS A 158 -0.03 7.48 24.55
N ASP A 159 -1.05 7.03 25.28
CA ASP A 159 -2.08 6.10 24.81
C ASP A 159 -3.09 6.74 23.82
N ASN A 160 -2.87 8.00 23.46
CA ASN A 160 -3.66 8.70 22.47
C ASN A 160 -2.81 9.68 21.68
N VAL A 161 -3.21 9.93 20.43
CA VAL A 161 -2.67 10.96 19.55
C VAL A 161 -3.77 11.93 19.17
N GLN A 162 -3.35 13.15 18.82
CA GLN A 162 -4.26 14.19 18.35
C GLN A 162 -3.91 14.60 16.92
N VAL A 163 -4.92 14.65 16.05
CA VAL A 163 -4.79 15.19 14.70
C VAL A 163 -5.72 16.40 14.62
N CYS A 164 -5.14 17.58 14.45
CA CYS A 164 -5.84 18.85 14.56
C CYS A 164 -5.85 19.60 13.24
N LEU A 165 -7.03 20.09 12.84
CA LEU A 165 -7.23 20.97 11.71
C LEU A 165 -7.40 22.40 12.22
N LEU A 166 -6.61 23.34 11.69
CA LEU A 166 -6.61 24.73 12.10
C LEU A 166 -7.10 25.62 10.98
N ASN A 167 -8.11 26.44 11.28
CA ASN A 167 -8.65 27.42 10.36
C ASN A 167 -7.70 28.61 10.23
N THR A 168 -7.21 28.87 9.02
CA THR A 168 -6.32 30.00 8.69
C THR A 168 -7.07 31.20 8.10
N GLY A 169 -8.39 31.10 7.94
CA GLY A 169 -9.24 32.12 7.32
C GLY A 169 -9.47 31.94 5.82
N SER A 170 -8.80 30.98 5.19
CA SER A 170 -8.87 30.72 3.74
C SER A 170 -9.86 29.61 3.35
N GLY A 171 -11.02 29.58 4.01
CA GLY A 171 -12.08 28.57 3.80
C GLY A 171 -12.27 27.65 5.00
N THR A 172 -13.19 26.69 4.87
CA THR A 172 -13.59 25.83 6.00
C THR A 172 -12.73 24.56 6.06
N PRO A 173 -12.00 24.30 7.17
CA PRO A 173 -11.28 23.05 7.34
C PRO A 173 -12.21 21.84 7.33
N PHE A 174 -11.77 20.77 6.70
CA PHE A 174 -12.52 19.52 6.65
C PHE A 174 -11.57 18.32 6.55
N ILE A 175 -12.07 17.11 6.81
CA ILE A 175 -11.33 15.87 6.60
C ILE A 175 -12.27 14.79 6.07
N SER A 176 -11.77 13.92 5.18
CA SER A 176 -12.53 12.82 4.59
C SER A 176 -12.24 11.49 5.29
N ALA A 177 -10.96 11.17 5.52
CA ALA A 177 -10.58 9.93 6.20
C ALA A 177 -9.30 10.10 7.02
N LEU A 178 -9.19 9.31 8.10
CA LEU A 178 -8.02 9.25 8.96
C LEU A 178 -7.64 7.80 9.22
N GLU A 179 -6.43 7.42 8.82
CA GLU A 179 -5.95 6.04 8.86
C GLU A 179 -4.66 5.95 9.68
N LEU A 180 -4.59 4.97 10.59
CA LEU A 180 -3.37 4.64 11.33
C LEU A 180 -3.01 3.18 11.04
N ARG A 181 -1.79 2.97 10.57
CA ARG A 181 -1.23 1.64 10.26
C ARG A 181 -0.04 1.39 11.17
N PRO A 182 -0.10 0.39 12.08
CA PRO A 182 1.06 0.01 12.86
C PRO A 182 2.16 -0.50 11.92
N LEU A 183 3.40 -0.08 12.18
CA LEU A 183 4.59 -0.49 11.46
C LEU A 183 5.49 -1.28 12.42
N LYS A 184 6.38 -2.10 11.87
CA LYS A 184 7.47 -2.68 12.66
C LYS A 184 8.37 -1.54 13.16
N ASN A 185 8.78 -1.59 14.43
CA ASN A 185 9.61 -0.54 15.01
C ASN A 185 10.97 -0.36 14.32
N THR A 186 11.44 -1.40 13.61
CA THR A 186 12.63 -1.42 12.77
C THR A 186 12.47 -0.74 11.41
N THR A 187 11.24 -0.38 10.99
CA THR A 187 10.99 0.29 9.71
C THR A 187 11.06 1.81 9.91
N TYR A 188 11.75 2.53 9.01
CA TYR A 188 11.93 3.99 9.09
C TYR A 188 12.51 4.44 10.45
N VAL A 189 13.58 3.78 10.90
CA VAL A 189 14.28 4.17 12.13
C VAL A 189 14.81 5.59 11.97
N THR A 190 14.42 6.45 12.89
CA THR A 190 14.88 7.83 12.96
C THR A 190 15.43 8.10 14.35
N PRO A 191 16.62 8.73 14.48
CA PRO A 191 17.11 9.22 15.75
C PRO A 191 16.31 10.44 16.23
N TYR A 192 15.53 11.08 15.35
CA TYR A 192 14.83 12.34 15.63
C TYR A 192 13.33 12.25 15.31
N GLY A 193 12.50 12.53 16.32
CA GLY A 193 11.10 12.94 16.17
C GLY A 193 10.22 12.11 15.23
N SER A 194 9.26 12.81 14.61
CA SER A 194 8.34 12.26 13.61
C SER A 194 8.89 12.47 12.20
N LEU A 195 8.53 11.60 11.27
CA LEU A 195 8.88 11.75 9.85
C LEU A 195 7.65 12.17 9.05
N SER A 196 7.68 13.35 8.44
CA SER A 196 6.65 13.75 7.47
C SER A 196 7.01 13.26 6.07
N LEU A 197 6.01 12.84 5.29
CA LEU A 197 6.25 12.40 3.92
C LEU A 197 6.60 13.61 3.02
N LEU A 198 7.81 13.60 2.46
CA LEU A 198 8.21 14.57 1.43
C LEU A 198 7.81 14.10 0.02
N LEU A 199 8.19 12.88 -0.34
CA LEU A 199 7.92 12.29 -1.64
C LEU A 199 7.80 10.78 -1.51
N ARG A 200 6.82 10.21 -2.21
CA ARG A 200 6.77 8.78 -2.51
C ARG A 200 6.77 8.62 -4.02
N ALA A 201 7.83 8.06 -4.56
CA ALA A 201 7.94 7.74 -5.97
C ALA A 201 7.84 6.24 -6.18
N ASP A 202 7.02 5.82 -7.13
CA ASP A 202 7.07 4.47 -7.68
C ASP A 202 8.05 4.47 -8.85
N ILE A 203 9.26 4.01 -8.59
CA ILE A 203 10.34 3.89 -9.58
C ILE A 203 10.15 2.66 -10.50
N GLY A 204 9.14 1.82 -10.26
CA GLY A 204 8.77 0.68 -11.11
C GLY A 204 7.95 1.06 -12.35
N SER A 205 7.71 2.35 -12.60
CA SER A 205 6.95 2.85 -13.77
C SER A 205 7.58 2.49 -15.13
N THR A 206 8.76 1.87 -15.16
CA THR A 206 9.36 1.30 -16.37
C THR A 206 9.72 -0.16 -16.16
N ILE A 207 8.76 -1.05 -16.39
CA ILE A 207 9.09 -2.46 -16.65
C ILE A 207 9.49 -2.54 -18.13
N ASN A 208 10.72 -3.01 -18.41
CA ASN A 208 11.33 -3.13 -19.75
C ASN A 208 11.61 -1.80 -20.47
N GLY A 209 11.86 -0.70 -19.75
CA GLY A 209 12.08 0.62 -20.36
C GLY A 209 10.85 1.22 -21.05
N ARG A 210 9.65 0.66 -20.81
CA ARG A 210 8.37 1.18 -21.32
C ARG A 210 7.69 2.06 -20.27
N PRO A 211 7.18 3.26 -20.64
CA PRO A 211 6.41 4.07 -19.71
C PRO A 211 5.13 3.36 -19.25
N ALA A 212 4.65 3.66 -18.03
CA ALA A 212 3.44 3.08 -17.42
C ALA A 212 2.17 3.21 -18.27
N ILE A 213 2.18 4.14 -19.23
CA ILE A 213 1.19 4.28 -20.30
C ILE A 213 1.94 4.20 -21.63
N SER A 214 1.70 3.13 -22.40
CA SER A 214 2.20 3.02 -23.77
C SER A 214 1.56 4.12 -24.64
N ARG A 215 2.38 4.93 -25.33
CA ARG A 215 1.91 6.01 -26.22
C ARG A 215 1.60 5.52 -27.64
N THR A 216 1.83 4.25 -27.94
CA THR A 216 1.70 3.67 -29.28
C THR A 216 0.75 2.49 -29.26
N HIS A 217 -0.45 2.73 -29.83
CA HIS A 217 -1.58 1.82 -30.08
C HIS A 217 -2.10 1.06 -28.85
N GLU A 218 -3.28 1.52 -28.40
CA GLU A 218 -4.01 1.17 -27.18
C GLU A 218 -3.32 1.68 -25.90
N ARG A 219 -3.92 2.69 -25.26
CA ARG A 219 -3.51 3.25 -23.95
C ARG A 219 -3.78 2.26 -22.82
N THR A 220 -3.27 1.05 -22.94
CA THR A 220 -3.51 -0.02 -21.98
C THR A 220 -2.57 0.15 -20.81
N HIS A 221 -3.13 0.28 -19.60
CA HIS A 221 -2.37 0.40 -18.36
C HIS A 221 -1.48 -0.84 -18.20
N ILE A 222 -0.25 -0.70 -17.70
CA ILE A 222 0.71 -1.81 -17.65
C ILE A 222 0.15 -3.08 -16.97
N ILE A 223 -0.58 -2.91 -15.85
CA ILE A 223 -1.27 -4.02 -15.16
C ILE A 223 -2.29 -4.73 -16.08
N GLN A 224 -3.04 -3.99 -16.91
CA GLN A 224 -4.00 -4.57 -17.85
C GLN A 224 -3.28 -5.33 -18.98
N TRP A 225 -2.15 -4.81 -19.45
CA TRP A 225 -1.33 -5.49 -20.45
C TRP A 225 -0.69 -6.76 -19.89
N VAL A 226 -0.11 -6.71 -18.68
CA VAL A 226 0.43 -7.90 -18.01
C VAL A 226 -0.68 -8.95 -17.80
N ASN A 227 -1.87 -8.54 -17.36
CA ASN A 227 -3.01 -9.45 -17.21
C ASN A 227 -3.41 -10.11 -18.54
N SER A 228 -3.41 -9.39 -19.67
CA SER A 228 -3.75 -9.97 -20.96
C SER A 228 -2.69 -10.96 -21.45
N LYS A 229 -1.41 -10.69 -21.15
CA LYS A 229 -0.31 -11.61 -21.44
C LYS A 229 -0.34 -12.87 -20.59
N LEU A 230 -0.61 -12.74 -19.30
CA LEU A 230 -0.80 -13.88 -18.38
C LEU A 230 -1.99 -14.75 -18.81
N ALA A 231 -3.11 -14.14 -19.22
CA ALA A 231 -4.28 -14.88 -19.71
C ALA A 231 -3.98 -15.71 -20.98
N ASN A 232 -3.01 -15.28 -21.78
CA ASN A 232 -2.55 -15.98 -22.98
C ASN A 232 -1.39 -16.94 -22.72
N GLY A 233 -0.87 -17.03 -21.48
CA GLY A 233 0.31 -17.83 -21.13
C GLY A 233 1.63 -17.28 -21.67
N ASP A 234 1.65 -16.04 -22.15
CA ASP A 234 2.80 -15.41 -22.82
C ASP A 234 3.67 -14.65 -21.81
N ILE A 235 4.45 -15.40 -21.02
CA ILE A 235 5.34 -14.87 -19.99
C ILE A 235 6.61 -14.24 -20.57
N GLU A 236 7.12 -14.78 -21.69
CA GLU A 236 8.36 -14.30 -22.32
C GLU A 236 8.23 -12.85 -22.77
N SER A 237 7.04 -12.43 -23.24
CA SER A 237 6.80 -11.03 -23.63
C SER A 237 6.80 -10.04 -22.45
N ILE A 238 6.65 -10.53 -21.21
CA ILE A 238 6.67 -9.73 -19.98
C ILE A 238 8.11 -9.48 -19.52
N VAL A 239 9.02 -10.43 -19.78
CA VAL A 239 10.42 -10.38 -19.33
C VAL A 239 11.25 -9.39 -20.17
N GLU A 240 12.33 -8.86 -19.58
CA GLU A 240 13.26 -8.01 -20.32
C GLU A 240 13.85 -8.74 -21.54
N PRO A 241 13.76 -8.18 -22.76
CA PRO A 241 14.30 -8.84 -23.96
C PRO A 241 15.79 -9.17 -23.89
N LYS A 242 16.56 -8.42 -23.08
CA LYS A 242 17.99 -8.63 -22.84
C LYS A 242 18.32 -9.96 -22.16
N LEU A 243 17.32 -10.60 -21.55
CA LEU A 243 17.49 -11.92 -20.97
C LEU A 243 17.45 -13.02 -22.02
N GLU A 244 17.03 -12.74 -23.26
CA GLU A 244 17.10 -13.67 -24.41
C GLU A 244 16.51 -15.07 -24.15
N GLY A 245 15.55 -15.19 -23.22
CA GLY A 245 14.99 -16.49 -22.82
C GLY A 245 15.84 -17.28 -21.81
N ASP A 246 16.99 -16.75 -21.37
CA ASP A 246 17.90 -17.37 -20.39
C ASP A 246 17.42 -17.14 -18.94
N PHE A 247 16.29 -17.74 -18.60
CA PHE A 247 15.71 -17.71 -17.25
C PHE A 247 14.91 -18.98 -16.96
N GLU A 248 14.70 -19.27 -15.68
CA GLU A 248 13.83 -20.33 -15.20
C GLU A 248 12.38 -19.85 -15.24
N THR A 249 11.57 -20.46 -16.12
CA THR A 249 10.22 -20.02 -16.43
C THR A 249 9.30 -19.99 -15.22
N ASN A 250 9.39 -20.96 -14.30
CA ASN A 250 8.53 -21.00 -13.12
C ASN A 250 8.86 -19.87 -12.12
N SER A 251 10.13 -19.49 -12.04
CA SER A 251 10.65 -18.43 -11.19
C SER A 251 10.18 -17.07 -11.70
N VAL A 252 10.23 -16.87 -13.02
CA VAL A 252 9.64 -15.68 -13.65
C VAL A 252 8.14 -15.65 -13.46
N TRP A 253 7.44 -16.76 -13.67
CA TRP A 253 5.99 -16.85 -13.50
C TRP A 253 5.59 -16.45 -12.07
N LYS A 254 6.24 -17.06 -11.07
CA LYS A 254 6.03 -16.74 -9.65
C LYS A 254 6.36 -15.28 -9.33
N ALA A 255 7.45 -14.74 -9.88
CA ALA A 255 7.82 -13.33 -9.69
C ALA A 255 6.77 -12.37 -10.28
N VAL A 256 6.20 -12.70 -11.44
CA VAL A 256 5.15 -11.89 -12.08
C VAL A 256 3.83 -12.00 -11.30
N GLU A 257 3.41 -13.19 -10.88
CA GLU A 257 2.23 -13.35 -10.02
C GLU A 257 2.36 -12.58 -8.70
N LEU A 258 3.54 -12.65 -8.08
CA LEU A 258 3.87 -11.89 -6.88
C LEU A 258 3.79 -10.38 -7.13
N ALA A 259 4.35 -9.90 -8.24
CA ALA A 259 4.27 -8.48 -8.63
C ALA A 259 2.81 -8.05 -8.84
N MET A 260 1.99 -8.89 -9.48
CA MET A 260 0.56 -8.65 -9.69
C MET A 260 -0.22 -8.61 -8.37
N ALA A 261 0.13 -9.46 -7.40
CA ALA A 261 -0.43 -9.42 -6.05
C ALA A 261 -0.02 -8.13 -5.31
N CYS A 262 1.25 -7.70 -5.41
CA CYS A 262 1.76 -6.47 -4.80
C CYS A 262 1.01 -5.21 -5.27
N VAL A 263 0.62 -5.16 -6.54
CA VAL A 263 -0.10 -4.03 -7.13
C VAL A 263 -1.63 -4.19 -7.11
N SER A 264 -2.14 -5.22 -6.43
CA SER A 264 -3.58 -5.46 -6.33
C SER A 264 -4.32 -4.23 -5.78
N ARG A 265 -5.48 -3.91 -6.35
CA ARG A 265 -6.33 -2.82 -5.83
C ARG A 265 -6.91 -3.15 -4.46
N ILE A 266 -7.16 -4.44 -4.23
CA ILE A 266 -7.63 -4.97 -2.95
C ILE A 266 -6.42 -5.07 -2.03
N SER A 267 -6.37 -4.20 -1.03
CA SER A 267 -5.24 -4.10 -0.09
C SER A 267 -4.95 -5.42 0.62
N THR A 268 -5.99 -6.20 0.91
CA THR A 268 -5.88 -7.50 1.58
C THR A 268 -5.40 -8.64 0.69
N LYS A 269 -5.23 -8.39 -0.62
CA LYS A 269 -4.57 -9.32 -1.54
C LYS A 269 -3.09 -9.00 -1.72
N ARG A 270 -2.61 -7.88 -1.18
CA ARG A 270 -1.20 -7.50 -1.28
C ARG A 270 -0.41 -8.31 -0.24
N PRO A 271 0.66 -9.00 -0.63
CA PRO A 271 1.53 -9.70 0.30
C PRO A 271 2.26 -8.70 1.21
N THR A 272 2.64 -9.17 2.39
CA THR A 272 3.57 -8.44 3.25
C THR A 272 4.96 -8.38 2.61
N MET A 273 5.76 -7.35 2.91
CA MET A 273 7.15 -7.30 2.42
C MET A 273 7.99 -8.53 2.81
N SER A 274 7.67 -9.17 3.94
CA SER A 274 8.32 -10.42 4.34
C SER A 274 8.01 -11.54 3.37
N GLN A 275 6.76 -11.69 2.95
CA GLN A 275 6.35 -12.68 1.95
C GLN A 275 6.97 -12.37 0.59
N VAL A 276 6.96 -11.09 0.18
CA VAL A 276 7.61 -10.66 -1.08
C VAL A 276 9.08 -11.07 -1.10
N VAL A 277 9.82 -10.76 -0.04
CA VAL A 277 11.24 -11.13 0.06
C VAL A 277 11.42 -12.64 0.05
N THR A 278 10.63 -13.39 0.82
CA THR A 278 10.72 -14.87 0.83
C THR A 278 10.46 -15.47 -0.54
N GLU A 279 9.40 -15.05 -1.22
CA GLU A 279 9.06 -15.59 -2.54
C GLU A 279 10.08 -15.23 -3.61
N LEU A 280 10.63 -14.01 -3.58
CA LEU A 280 11.73 -13.62 -4.47
C LEU A 280 13.02 -14.40 -4.16
N LYS A 281 13.29 -14.75 -2.89
CA LYS A 281 14.42 -15.61 -2.52
C LYS A 281 14.28 -16.98 -3.17
N ASP A 282 13.09 -17.55 -3.14
CA ASP A 282 12.81 -18.84 -3.77
C ASP A 282 13.04 -18.77 -5.29
N CYS A 283 12.52 -17.74 -5.96
CA CYS A 283 12.74 -17.52 -7.40
C CYS A 283 14.23 -17.41 -7.73
N LEU A 284 14.98 -16.65 -6.93
CA LEU A 284 16.42 -16.48 -7.13
C LEU A 284 17.18 -17.80 -6.90
N ALA A 285 16.82 -18.58 -5.87
CA ALA A 285 17.45 -19.86 -5.58
C ALA A 285 17.23 -20.87 -6.73
N ALA A 286 16.04 -20.92 -7.31
CA ALA A 286 15.72 -21.75 -8.45
C ALA A 286 16.52 -21.35 -9.71
N GLU A 287 16.66 -20.05 -9.96
CA GLU A 287 17.49 -19.52 -11.06
C GLU A 287 18.97 -19.90 -10.89
N ILE A 288 19.52 -19.75 -9.68
CA ILE A 288 20.90 -20.14 -9.36
C ILE A 288 21.09 -21.64 -9.54
N ALA A 289 20.14 -22.48 -9.09
CA ALA A 289 20.21 -23.92 -9.27
C ALA A 289 20.20 -24.33 -10.75
N ARG A 290 19.37 -23.69 -11.59
CA ARG A 290 19.36 -23.87 -13.04
C ARG A 290 20.73 -23.54 -13.64
N ARG A 291 21.32 -22.41 -13.24
CA ARG A 291 22.61 -21.93 -13.75
C ARG A 291 23.79 -22.79 -13.30
N ASN A 292 23.73 -23.33 -12.08
CA ASN A 292 24.74 -24.25 -11.57
C ASN A 292 24.65 -25.62 -12.26
N ASN A 293 23.44 -26.12 -12.54
CA ASN A 293 23.26 -27.37 -13.31
C ASN A 293 23.72 -27.23 -14.77
N SER A 294 23.59 -26.06 -15.38
CA SER A 294 24.11 -25.76 -16.72
C SER A 294 25.62 -25.45 -16.73
N ARG A 295 26.21 -25.09 -15.59
CA ARG A 295 27.67 -25.00 -15.40
C ARG A 295 28.32 -26.35 -15.07
N LEU A 296 27.61 -27.32 -14.51
CA LEU A 296 28.16 -28.66 -14.23
C LEU A 296 28.50 -29.48 -15.50
N THR A 297 28.18 -28.97 -16.69
CA THR A 297 28.66 -29.49 -17.98
C THR A 297 29.97 -28.86 -18.47
N ASP A 298 30.55 -27.90 -17.75
CA ASP A 298 31.85 -27.29 -18.06
C ASP A 298 32.68 -27.13 -16.76
N GLN A 299 33.84 -27.76 -16.67
CA GLN A 299 34.47 -28.18 -15.41
C GLN A 299 34.82 -27.08 -14.35
N SER A 300 34.71 -27.52 -13.09
CA SER A 300 35.45 -27.12 -11.85
C SER A 300 34.91 -26.00 -10.92
N ILE A 301 34.34 -26.47 -9.79
CA ILE A 301 34.38 -25.99 -8.39
C ILE A 301 34.51 -24.47 -8.13
N VAL A 302 33.43 -23.85 -7.61
CA VAL A 302 33.48 -23.01 -6.38
C VAL A 302 32.15 -23.15 -5.64
N THR A 303 32.17 -23.92 -4.55
CA THR A 303 31.12 -23.94 -3.51
C THR A 303 31.55 -22.97 -2.41
N ASP A 304 30.97 -21.76 -2.38
CA ASP A 304 30.94 -20.89 -1.18
C ASP A 304 30.02 -19.65 -1.32
N SER A 305 29.28 -19.48 -2.42
CA SER A 305 28.69 -18.18 -2.79
C SER A 305 27.19 -18.04 -2.60
N VAL A 306 26.47 -19.02 -2.02
CA VAL A 306 25.00 -18.90 -1.87
C VAL A 306 24.65 -17.87 -0.79
N ASP A 307 25.21 -17.97 0.41
CA ASP A 307 24.92 -17.01 1.50
C ASP A 307 25.49 -15.62 1.21
N GLU A 308 26.63 -15.54 0.52
CA GLU A 308 27.28 -14.27 0.20
C GLU A 308 26.54 -13.53 -0.94
N VAL A 309 26.06 -14.21 -1.99
CA VAL A 309 25.21 -13.60 -3.03
C VAL A 309 23.81 -13.29 -2.49
N LEU A 310 23.25 -14.12 -1.61
CA LEU A 310 21.97 -13.87 -0.93
C LEU A 310 22.07 -12.65 0.01
N SER A 311 23.25 -12.44 0.61
CA SER A 311 23.53 -11.22 1.35
C SER A 311 23.65 -10.03 0.40
N ILE A 312 24.53 -10.05 -0.59
CA ILE A 312 24.76 -8.91 -1.49
C ILE A 312 23.51 -8.50 -2.30
N ALA A 313 22.66 -9.45 -2.71
CA ALA A 313 21.45 -9.17 -3.50
C ALA A 313 20.24 -8.73 -2.65
N MET A 314 20.19 -9.03 -1.35
CA MET A 314 19.03 -8.73 -0.49
C MET A 314 19.34 -8.00 0.82
N THR A 315 20.61 -7.73 1.14
CA THR A 315 21.05 -6.91 2.29
C THR A 315 21.46 -5.51 1.89
N THR A 316 20.99 -4.98 0.74
CA THR A 316 20.75 -3.54 0.74
C THR A 316 19.65 -3.31 1.77
N GLU A 317 20.06 -2.96 2.99
CA GLU A 317 19.17 -2.57 4.07
C GLU A 317 18.18 -1.55 3.51
N LEU A 318 16.98 -2.01 3.14
CA LEU A 318 15.88 -1.20 2.61
C LEU A 318 15.23 -0.33 3.71
N SER A 319 15.92 -0.17 4.84
CA SER A 319 15.68 0.92 5.76
C SER A 319 16.47 2.11 5.24
N PRO A 320 15.86 3.09 4.54
CA PRO A 320 16.55 4.36 4.40
C PRO A 320 16.77 4.87 5.82
N PHE A 321 18.02 4.96 6.25
CA PHE A 321 18.37 5.86 7.35
C PHE A 321 17.91 7.24 6.88
N ALA A 322 16.89 7.78 7.56
CA ALA A 322 16.49 9.16 7.35
C ALA A 322 17.73 10.02 7.65
N ARG A 323 18.27 10.67 6.61
CA ARG A 323 19.31 11.69 6.74
C ARG A 323 18.72 12.94 7.38
#